data_AF-A0A6C0E2X3-F1
#
_entry.id   AF-A0A6C0E2X3-F1
#
_cell.length_a   1.000
_cell.length_b   1.000
_cell.length_c   1.000
_cell.angle_alpha   90.00
_cell.angle_beta   90.00
_cell.angle_gamma   90.00
#
_symmetry.space_group_name_H-M   'P 1'
#
loop_
_entity.id
_entity.type
_entity.pdbx_description
1 polymer ?
#
loop_
_entity_poly.entity_id
_entity_poly.type
_entity_poly.pdbx_seq_one_letter_code
_entity_poly.pdbx_strand_id
1 'polypeptide(L)'
;MPSGKNWINFIYVNLGFIAQVLVMYYFTALIEIKKNWPEYRCNPLYMPLSDNISADFTYCVQSTQINLMGYLLQPITYLISSMNSIGGEFTTSINSVRGFISVLRDFITSIVENIYNVFLNLIIQFQVIMIGIKDMIGKVIGIMVALMYMMDGSIKTMESAWNGPAGQMVQSLSCFDPDTKIRLKNGSVYSMKDIPLDAVLENGSKVFAVMKITNSGEDLYKIKEGGVNNEDIYVTGSHYMYDVDTNRFVQVHNCKLATKVTNIIPWYSCLITTDNKIKIGKHLFWDWEDDCLSK
;
A
#
# COMPACT_ATOMS: atom_id res chain seq x y z
N MET A 1 -150.50 56.86 -34.41
CA MET A 1 -149.65 55.70 -34.03
C MET A 1 -148.57 55.54 -35.08
N PRO A 2 -147.28 55.59 -34.74
CA PRO A 2 -146.22 55.45 -35.73
C PRO A 2 -146.23 54.02 -36.29
N SER A 3 -146.24 53.89 -37.62
CA SER A 3 -146.23 52.59 -38.30
C SER A 3 -144.91 51.85 -38.04
N GLY A 4 -144.93 50.51 -37.97
CA GLY A 4 -143.77 49.68 -37.60
C GLY A 4 -142.50 49.90 -38.44
N LYS A 5 -142.60 50.49 -39.64
CA LYS A 5 -141.44 50.91 -40.45
C LYS A 5 -140.61 52.01 -39.78
N ASN A 6 -141.23 52.90 -38.99
CA ASN A 6 -140.52 53.99 -38.32
C ASN A 6 -139.64 53.49 -37.16
N TRP A 7 -140.06 52.42 -36.47
CA TRP A 7 -139.26 51.81 -35.40
C TRP A 7 -138.03 51.06 -35.92
N ILE A 8 -138.13 50.41 -37.09
CA ILE A 8 -136.99 49.73 -37.73
C ILE A 8 -135.93 50.75 -38.17
N ASN A 9 -136.34 51.87 -38.75
CA ASN A 9 -135.41 52.95 -39.13
C ASN A 9 -134.70 53.57 -37.92
N PHE A 10 -135.39 53.71 -36.78
CA PHE A 10 -134.79 54.22 -35.54
C PHE A 10 -133.73 53.28 -34.97
N ILE A 11 -133.97 51.97 -34.95
CA ILE A 11 -132.98 50.97 -34.51
C ILE A 11 -131.76 50.98 -35.42
N TYR A 12 -131.96 51.05 -36.74
CA TYR A 12 -130.86 51.03 -37.72
C TYR A 12 -129.93 52.24 -37.58
N VAL A 13 -130.50 53.44 -37.37
CA VAL A 13 -129.70 54.67 -37.15
C VAL A 13 -128.91 54.60 -35.84
N ASN A 14 -129.50 54.11 -34.76
CA ASN A 14 -128.80 53.96 -33.49
C ASN A 14 -127.68 52.91 -33.56
N LEU A 15 -127.90 51.78 -34.25
CA LEU A 15 -126.86 50.79 -34.52
C LEU A 15 -125.70 51.38 -35.34
N GLY A 16 -126.00 52.24 -36.31
CA GLY A 16 -124.98 52.98 -37.07
C GLY A 16 -124.12 53.89 -36.17
N PHE A 17 -124.75 54.64 -35.26
CA PHE A 17 -124.01 55.48 -34.29
C PHE A 17 -123.17 54.66 -33.32
N ILE A 18 -123.70 53.54 -32.80
CA ILE A 18 -122.95 52.64 -31.91
C ILE A 18 -121.74 52.06 -32.66
N ALA A 19 -121.92 51.62 -33.90
CA ALA A 19 -120.83 51.11 -34.73
C ALA A 19 -119.75 52.18 -34.96
N GLN A 20 -120.13 53.43 -35.22
CA GLN A 20 -119.17 54.52 -35.42
C GLN A 20 -118.35 54.83 -34.16
N VAL A 21 -118.98 54.83 -32.98
CA VAL A 21 -118.27 55.05 -31.70
C VAL A 21 -117.30 53.91 -31.41
N LEU A 22 -117.70 52.65 -31.66
CA LEU A 22 -116.82 51.49 -31.49
C LEU A 22 -115.61 51.53 -32.43
N VAL A 23 -115.82 51.91 -33.68
CA VAL A 23 -114.74 52.07 -34.67
C VAL A 23 -113.75 53.15 -34.23
N MET A 24 -114.24 54.29 -33.75
CA MET A 24 -113.38 55.38 -33.28
C MET A 24 -112.55 54.97 -32.05
N TYR A 25 -113.18 54.32 -31.07
CA TYR A 25 -112.48 53.80 -29.88
C TYR A 25 -111.40 52.77 -30.26
N TYR A 26 -111.70 51.86 -31.19
CA TYR A 26 -110.75 50.88 -31.70
C TYR A 26 -109.52 51.55 -32.32
N PHE A 27 -109.70 52.57 -33.16
CA PHE A 27 -108.57 53.29 -33.75
C PHE A 27 -107.75 54.07 -32.72
N THR A 28 -108.38 54.69 -31.71
CA THR A 28 -107.65 55.38 -30.64
C THR A 28 -106.81 54.42 -29.80
N ALA A 29 -107.37 53.26 -29.41
CA ALA A 29 -106.65 52.23 -28.66
C ALA A 29 -105.46 51.66 -29.47
N LEU A 30 -105.61 51.48 -30.78
CA LEU A 30 -104.51 51.05 -31.65
C LEU A 30 -103.35 52.05 -31.70
N ILE A 31 -103.67 53.35 -31.78
CA ILE A 31 -102.65 54.41 -31.80
C ILE A 31 -101.88 54.45 -30.48
N GLU A 32 -102.56 54.24 -29.35
CA GLU A 32 -101.93 54.21 -28.02
C GLU A 32 -100.97 53.02 -27.86
N ILE A 33 -101.37 51.82 -28.32
CA ILE A 33 -100.51 50.62 -28.31
C ILE A 33 -99.29 50.82 -29.22
N LYS A 34 -99.48 51.39 -30.41
CA LYS A 34 -98.37 51.69 -31.33
C LYS A 34 -97.41 52.75 -30.77
N LYS A 35 -97.89 53.70 -29.96
CA LYS A 35 -97.04 54.72 -29.31
C LYS A 35 -96.10 54.11 -28.26
N ASN A 36 -96.55 53.08 -27.54
CA ASN A 36 -95.77 52.37 -26.51
C ASN A 36 -95.25 51.00 -26.99
N TRP A 37 -94.99 50.85 -28.30
CA TRP A 37 -94.62 49.59 -28.92
C TRP A 37 -93.44 48.82 -28.26
N PRO A 38 -92.36 49.46 -27.75
CA PRO A 38 -91.25 48.76 -27.11
C PRO A 38 -91.62 47.89 -25.90
N GLU A 39 -92.71 48.23 -25.20
CA GLU A 39 -93.21 47.48 -24.04
C GLU A 39 -94.09 46.29 -24.47
N TYR A 40 -94.92 46.49 -25.50
CA TYR A 40 -95.89 45.50 -25.95
C TYR A 40 -95.37 44.54 -27.05
N ARG A 41 -94.24 44.85 -27.69
CA ARG A 41 -93.67 44.08 -28.83
C ARG A 41 -93.38 42.61 -28.55
N CYS A 42 -93.07 42.25 -27.30
CA CYS A 42 -92.77 40.86 -26.91
C CYS A 42 -93.96 40.15 -26.26
N ASN A 43 -95.14 40.80 -26.19
CA ASN A 43 -96.36 40.16 -25.71
C ASN A 43 -97.12 39.51 -26.89
N PRO A 44 -97.35 38.18 -26.87
CA PRO A 44 -98.01 37.47 -27.97
C PRO A 44 -99.38 38.01 -28.37
N LEU A 45 -100.12 38.64 -27.45
CA LEU A 45 -101.46 39.16 -27.71
C LEU A 45 -101.46 40.39 -28.62
N TYR A 46 -100.43 41.24 -28.53
CA TYR A 46 -100.33 42.50 -29.27
C TYR A 46 -99.46 42.39 -30.53
N MET A 47 -98.70 41.30 -30.69
CA MET A 47 -97.78 41.06 -31.80
C MET A 47 -98.42 41.14 -33.21
N PRO A 48 -99.68 40.69 -33.44
CA PRO A 48 -100.33 40.84 -34.75
C PRO A 48 -100.54 42.30 -35.18
N LEU A 49 -100.38 43.26 -34.26
CA LEU A 49 -100.46 44.71 -34.51
C LEU A 49 -99.11 45.33 -34.93
N SER A 50 -98.03 44.54 -34.99
CA SER A 50 -96.71 44.98 -35.42
C SER A 50 -96.69 45.36 -36.91
N ASP A 51 -95.94 46.41 -37.25
CA ASP A 51 -95.66 46.78 -38.64
C ASP A 51 -94.70 45.77 -39.32
N ASN A 52 -93.89 45.02 -38.54
CA ASN A 52 -93.02 43.96 -39.04
C ASN A 52 -92.90 42.83 -38.01
N ILE A 53 -93.88 41.93 -38.05
CA ILE A 53 -93.99 40.78 -37.15
C ILE A 53 -92.71 39.92 -37.14
N SER A 54 -92.07 39.74 -38.31
CA SER A 54 -90.88 38.89 -38.42
C SER A 54 -89.66 39.46 -37.69
N ALA A 55 -89.45 40.77 -37.77
CA ALA A 55 -88.34 41.44 -37.11
C ALA A 55 -88.53 41.47 -35.59
N ASP A 56 -89.72 41.81 -35.12
CA ASP A 56 -90.04 41.87 -33.68
C ASP A 56 -90.02 40.48 -33.04
N PHE A 57 -90.55 39.45 -33.72
CA PHE A 57 -90.46 38.07 -33.26
C PHE A 57 -89.01 37.61 -33.12
N THR A 58 -88.17 37.87 -34.14
CA THR A 58 -86.75 37.50 -34.11
C THR A 58 -86.03 38.20 -32.97
N TYR A 59 -86.29 39.49 -32.74
CA TYR A 59 -85.71 40.26 -31.65
C TYR A 59 -86.10 39.70 -30.28
N CYS A 60 -87.39 39.44 -30.05
CA CYS A 60 -87.86 38.92 -28.77
C CYS A 60 -87.36 37.50 -28.49
N VAL A 61 -87.29 36.64 -29.52
CA VAL A 61 -86.72 35.29 -29.40
C VAL A 61 -85.21 35.35 -29.11
N GLN A 62 -84.46 36.20 -29.82
CA GLN A 62 -83.02 36.39 -29.59
C GLN A 62 -82.73 36.94 -28.18
N SER A 63 -83.51 37.93 -27.72
CA SER A 63 -83.36 38.50 -26.39
C SER A 63 -83.69 37.47 -25.29
N THR A 64 -84.71 36.64 -25.50
CA THR A 64 -85.06 35.55 -24.59
C THR A 64 -83.97 34.45 -24.59
N GLN A 65 -83.35 34.17 -25.74
CA GLN A 65 -82.22 33.25 -25.85
C GLN A 65 -80.96 33.73 -25.12
N ILE A 66 -80.66 35.04 -25.12
CA ILE A 66 -79.53 35.60 -24.35
C ILE A 66 -79.74 35.40 -22.85
N ASN A 67 -80.97 35.60 -22.36
CA ASN A 67 -81.30 35.36 -20.96
C ASN A 67 -81.23 33.85 -20.61
N LEU A 68 -81.57 32.97 -21.54
CA LEU A 68 -81.44 31.51 -21.38
C LEU A 68 -79.98 31.03 -21.51
N MET A 69 -79.11 31.75 -22.24
CA MET A 69 -77.69 31.40 -22.40
C MET A 69 -76.95 31.37 -21.06
N GLY A 70 -77.28 32.25 -20.11
CA GLY A 70 -76.70 32.18 -18.77
C GLY A 70 -76.96 30.83 -18.07
N TYR A 71 -78.17 30.29 -18.22
CA TYR A 71 -78.54 28.97 -17.69
C TYR A 71 -77.92 27.82 -18.48
N LEU A 72 -77.83 27.93 -19.80
CA LEU A 72 -77.23 26.91 -20.66
C LEU A 72 -75.69 26.84 -20.57
N LEU A 73 -75.04 27.94 -20.18
CA LEU A 73 -73.60 27.99 -19.96
C LEU A 73 -73.19 27.48 -18.58
N GLN A 74 -74.11 27.39 -17.62
CA GLN A 74 -73.83 26.91 -16.25
C GLN A 74 -73.19 25.50 -16.22
N PRO A 75 -73.63 24.52 -17.02
CA PRO A 75 -72.93 23.23 -17.14
C PRO A 75 -71.51 23.37 -17.70
N ILE A 76 -71.30 24.25 -18.68
CA ILE A 76 -69.99 24.47 -19.31
C ILE A 76 -69.02 25.12 -18.34
N THR A 77 -69.46 26.13 -17.58
CA THR A 77 -68.63 26.77 -16.54
C THR A 77 -68.30 25.80 -15.41
N TYR A 78 -69.23 24.92 -15.03
CA TYR A 78 -68.95 23.85 -14.08
C TYR A 78 -67.88 22.87 -14.60
N LEU A 79 -67.97 22.44 -15.87
CA LEU A 79 -66.96 21.57 -16.48
C LEU A 79 -65.58 22.25 -16.56
N ILE A 80 -65.51 23.53 -16.91
CA ILE A 80 -64.26 24.30 -16.93
C ILE A 80 -63.67 24.43 -15.53
N SER A 81 -64.50 24.72 -14.51
CA SER A 81 -64.05 24.81 -13.12
C SER A 81 -63.54 23.46 -12.60
N SER A 82 -64.20 22.36 -12.97
CA SER A 82 -63.76 21.00 -12.66
C SER A 82 -62.43 20.69 -13.33
N MET A 83 -62.25 21.07 -14.59
CA MET A 83 -60.99 20.87 -15.33
C MET A 83 -59.83 21.67 -14.72
N ASN A 84 -60.10 22.90 -14.26
CA ASN A 84 -59.11 23.71 -13.53
C ASN A 84 -58.74 23.09 -12.17
N SER A 85 -59.72 22.54 -11.44
CA SER A 85 -59.46 21.85 -10.17
C SER A 85 -58.58 20.60 -10.36
N ILE A 86 -58.86 19.80 -11.40
CA ILE A 86 -58.05 18.64 -11.77
C ILE A 86 -56.63 19.08 -12.17
N GLY A 87 -56.50 20.17 -12.93
CA GLY A 87 -55.18 20.74 -13.29
C GLY A 87 -54.36 21.17 -12.06
N GLY A 88 -55.02 21.78 -11.07
CA GLY A 88 -54.40 22.19 -9.80
C GLY A 88 -53.97 21.00 -8.93
N GLU A 89 -54.83 19.98 -8.80
CA GLU A 89 -54.52 18.74 -8.08
C GLU A 89 -53.40 17.95 -8.76
N PHE A 90 -53.37 17.93 -10.09
CA PHE A 90 -52.32 17.29 -10.87
C PHE A 90 -50.97 17.96 -10.65
N THR A 91 -50.92 19.30 -10.64
CA THR A 91 -49.69 20.06 -10.34
C THR A 91 -49.22 19.80 -8.91
N THR A 92 -50.15 19.74 -7.96
CA THR A 92 -49.84 19.43 -6.55
C THR A 92 -49.29 18.01 -6.41
N SER A 93 -49.87 17.04 -7.13
CA SER A 93 -49.40 15.66 -7.17
C SER A 93 -48.01 15.55 -7.79
N ILE A 94 -47.73 16.27 -8.89
CA ILE A 94 -46.39 16.36 -9.49
C ILE A 94 -45.38 16.95 -8.50
N ASN A 95 -45.74 18.02 -7.79
CA ASN A 95 -44.85 18.62 -6.80
C ASN A 95 -44.61 17.66 -5.62
N SER A 96 -45.61 16.87 -5.23
CA SER A 96 -45.45 15.83 -4.20
C SER A 96 -44.50 14.72 -4.66
N VAL A 97 -44.61 14.28 -5.92
CA VAL A 97 -43.66 13.32 -6.52
C VAL A 97 -42.24 13.89 -6.57
N ARG A 98 -42.09 15.18 -6.94
CA ARG A 98 -40.79 15.86 -6.91
C ARG A 98 -40.22 15.94 -5.49
N GLY A 99 -41.06 16.23 -4.49
CA GLY A 99 -40.68 16.22 -3.09
C GLY A 99 -40.20 14.84 -2.63
N PHE A 100 -40.93 13.78 -2.98
CA PHE A 100 -40.50 12.41 -2.71
C PHE A 100 -39.16 12.07 -3.37
N ILE A 101 -38.96 12.45 -4.63
CA ILE A 101 -37.68 12.26 -5.33
C ILE A 101 -36.53 13.01 -4.63
N SER A 102 -36.79 14.21 -4.11
CA SER A 102 -35.79 14.95 -3.32
C SER A 102 -35.41 14.18 -2.07
N VAL A 103 -36.39 13.74 -1.27
CA VAL A 103 -36.15 12.96 -0.05
C VAL A 103 -35.40 11.67 -0.34
N LEU A 104 -35.77 10.97 -1.42
CA LEU A 104 -35.09 9.75 -1.85
C LEU A 104 -33.64 10.03 -2.26
N ARG A 105 -33.38 11.12 -3.00
CA ARG A 105 -32.03 11.54 -3.36
C ARG A 105 -31.20 11.85 -2.12
N ASP A 106 -31.74 12.62 -1.19
CA ASP A 106 -31.04 13.05 0.01
C ASP A 106 -30.69 11.85 0.91
N PHE A 107 -31.60 10.88 1.02
CA PHE A 107 -31.35 9.62 1.72
C PHE A 107 -30.20 8.83 1.08
N ILE A 108 -30.19 8.68 -0.25
CA ILE A 108 -29.11 7.99 -0.95
C ILE A 108 -27.78 8.74 -0.79
N THR A 109 -27.77 10.06 -0.93
CA THR A 109 -26.57 10.89 -0.71
C THR A 109 -26.03 10.69 0.70
N SER A 110 -26.89 10.72 1.72
CA SER A 110 -26.49 10.52 3.11
C SER A 110 -25.88 9.12 3.35
N ILE A 111 -26.44 8.07 2.76
CA ILE A 111 -25.87 6.72 2.84
C ILE A 111 -24.47 6.70 2.21
N VAL A 112 -24.33 7.25 1.01
CA VAL A 112 -23.04 7.25 0.28
C VAL A 112 -21.99 8.05 1.05
N GLU A 113 -22.33 9.22 1.57
CA GLU A 113 -21.44 10.04 2.39
C GLU A 113 -20.99 9.31 3.66
N ASN A 114 -21.91 8.69 4.39
CA ASN A 114 -21.60 7.92 5.59
C ASN A 114 -20.66 6.75 5.30
N ILE A 115 -20.94 6.01 4.22
CA ILE A 115 -20.08 4.91 3.78
C ILE A 115 -18.68 5.43 3.41
N TYR A 116 -18.60 6.51 2.63
CA TYR A 116 -17.33 7.11 2.23
C TYR A 116 -16.50 7.57 3.43
N ASN A 117 -17.13 8.18 4.43
CA ASN A 117 -16.48 8.61 5.67
C ASN A 117 -15.89 7.43 6.45
N VAL A 118 -16.60 6.31 6.54
CA VAL A 118 -16.08 5.08 7.16
C VAL A 118 -14.88 4.53 6.38
N PHE A 119 -14.98 4.48 5.04
CA PHE A 119 -13.87 4.03 4.20
C PHE A 119 -12.63 4.92 4.32
N LEU A 120 -12.78 6.24 4.37
CA LEU A 120 -11.65 7.16 4.58
C LEU A 120 -10.93 6.87 5.90
N ASN A 121 -11.67 6.71 6.99
CA ASN A 121 -11.08 6.37 8.29
C ASN A 121 -10.37 5.01 8.26
N LEU A 122 -10.97 4.02 7.58
CA LEU A 122 -10.38 2.70 7.40
C LEU A 122 -9.08 2.75 6.59
N ILE A 123 -9.04 3.52 5.49
CA ILE A 123 -7.82 3.70 4.67
C ILE A 123 -6.68 4.29 5.51
N ILE A 124 -6.96 5.30 6.34
CA ILE A 124 -5.95 5.91 7.23
C ILE A 124 -5.39 4.86 8.19
N GLN A 125 -6.23 4.02 8.79
CA GLN A 125 -5.77 2.96 9.69
C GLN A 125 -4.90 1.93 8.96
N PHE A 126 -5.29 1.51 7.75
CA PHE A 126 -4.46 0.63 6.93
C PHE A 126 -3.11 1.26 6.56
N GLN A 127 -3.06 2.57 6.28
CA GLN A 127 -1.82 3.29 6.00
C GLN A 127 -0.87 3.28 7.22
N VAL A 128 -1.38 3.50 8.43
CA VAL A 128 -0.57 3.45 9.67
C VAL A 128 0.02 2.05 9.87
N ILE A 129 -0.76 1.00 9.65
CA ILE A 129 -0.27 -0.39 9.71
C ILE A 129 0.84 -0.61 8.69
N MET A 130 0.67 -0.15 7.45
CA MET A 130 1.69 -0.29 6.40
C MET A 130 2.97 0.48 6.72
N ILE A 131 2.87 1.67 7.31
CA ILE A 131 4.03 2.44 7.79
C ILE A 131 4.76 1.65 8.88
N GLY A 132 4.03 1.06 9.83
CA GLY A 132 4.59 0.21 10.87
C GLY A 132 5.33 -1.02 10.32
N ILE A 133 4.75 -1.70 9.33
CA ILE A 133 5.40 -2.85 8.66
C ILE A 133 6.68 -2.40 7.96
N LYS A 134 6.65 -1.28 7.22
CA LYS A 134 7.83 -0.74 6.54
C LYS A 134 8.95 -0.38 7.51
N ASP A 135 8.62 0.25 8.64
CA ASP A 135 9.58 0.57 9.70
C ASP A 135 10.21 -0.70 10.30
N MET A 136 9.39 -1.71 10.60
CA MET A 136 9.86 -2.99 11.11
C MET A 136 10.83 -3.68 10.15
N ILE A 137 10.52 -3.71 8.84
CA ILE A 137 11.42 -4.25 7.81
C ILE A 137 12.73 -3.45 7.79
N GLY A 138 12.67 -2.12 7.87
CA GLY A 138 13.85 -1.27 7.94
C GLY A 138 14.77 -1.60 9.12
N LYS A 139 14.19 -1.83 10.30
CA LYS A 139 14.93 -2.24 11.51
C LYS A 139 15.57 -3.61 11.37
N VAL A 140 14.87 -4.59 10.79
CA VAL A 140 15.42 -5.94 10.54
C VAL A 140 16.62 -5.86 9.60
N ILE A 141 16.50 -5.11 8.49
CA ILE A 141 17.60 -4.89 7.56
C ILE A 141 18.79 -4.23 8.27
N GLY A 142 18.54 -3.22 9.11
CA GLY A 142 19.58 -2.55 9.89
C GLY A 142 20.36 -3.51 10.80
N ILE A 143 19.66 -4.41 11.51
CA ILE A 143 20.30 -5.42 12.38
C ILE A 143 21.11 -6.42 11.54
N MET A 144 20.56 -6.90 10.42
CA MET A 144 21.28 -7.85 9.55
C MET A 144 22.56 -7.25 8.97
N VAL A 145 22.52 -6.00 8.51
CA VAL A 145 23.69 -5.30 7.97
C VAL A 145 24.76 -5.09 9.06
N ALA A 146 24.35 -4.71 10.27
CA ALA A 146 25.28 -4.56 11.39
C ALA A 146 25.96 -5.89 11.74
N LEU A 147 25.21 -7.00 11.77
CA LEU A 147 25.75 -8.34 12.00
C LEU A 147 26.72 -8.75 10.88
N MET A 148 26.37 -8.48 9.61
CA MET A 148 27.23 -8.78 8.47
C MET A 148 28.59 -8.07 8.60
N TYR A 149 28.59 -6.77 8.91
CA TYR A 149 29.84 -6.03 9.09
C TYR A 149 30.63 -6.44 10.33
N MET A 150 29.95 -6.83 11.42
CA MET A 150 30.62 -7.38 12.60
C MET A 150 31.32 -8.70 12.29
N MET A 151 30.66 -9.60 11.55
CA MET A 151 31.25 -10.86 11.11
C MET A 151 32.43 -10.62 10.17
N ASP A 152 32.30 -9.73 9.19
CA ASP A 152 33.39 -9.33 8.29
C ASP A 152 34.60 -8.78 9.06
N GLY A 153 34.36 -7.90 10.05
CA GLY A 153 35.40 -7.40 10.94
C GLY A 153 36.08 -8.51 11.74
N SER A 154 35.33 -9.50 12.24
CA SER A 154 35.89 -10.64 12.97
C SER A 154 36.77 -11.53 12.08
N ILE A 155 36.35 -11.82 10.85
CA ILE A 155 37.11 -12.62 9.89
C ILE A 155 38.43 -11.92 9.54
N LYS A 156 38.38 -10.63 9.22
CA LYS A 156 39.58 -9.83 8.92
C LYS A 156 40.54 -9.75 10.10
N THR A 157 40.00 -9.71 11.33
CA THR A 157 40.82 -9.74 12.55
C THR A 157 41.53 -11.09 12.71
N MET A 158 40.83 -12.20 12.47
CA MET A 158 41.44 -13.54 12.52
C MET A 158 42.52 -13.70 11.45
N GLU A 159 42.25 -13.27 10.22
CA GLU A 159 43.22 -13.29 9.14
C GLU A 159 44.46 -12.45 9.47
N SER A 160 44.26 -11.25 10.04
CA SER A 160 45.37 -10.39 10.48
C SER A 160 46.16 -11.02 11.62
N ALA A 161 45.51 -11.68 12.58
CA ALA A 161 46.18 -12.39 13.67
C ALA A 161 46.98 -13.60 13.15
N TRP A 162 46.43 -14.34 12.19
CA TRP A 162 47.07 -15.50 11.55
C TRP A 162 48.27 -15.09 10.70
N ASN A 163 48.17 -13.99 9.96
CA ASN A 163 49.28 -13.43 9.18
C ASN A 163 50.29 -12.67 10.06
N GLY A 164 49.96 -12.43 11.32
CA GLY A 164 50.81 -11.75 12.30
C GLY A 164 51.89 -12.66 12.91
N PRO A 165 52.75 -12.09 13.77
CA PRO A 165 53.90 -12.81 14.35
C PRO A 165 53.51 -14.10 15.09
N ALA A 166 52.40 -14.08 15.83
CA ALA A 166 51.92 -15.24 16.58
C ALA A 166 51.48 -16.41 15.67
N GLY A 167 50.92 -16.13 14.48
CA GLY A 167 50.54 -17.17 13.52
C GLY A 167 51.73 -17.70 12.72
N GLN A 168 52.71 -16.86 12.41
CA GLN A 168 53.95 -17.27 11.74
C GLN A 168 54.78 -18.23 12.60
N MET A 169 54.83 -18.02 13.92
CA MET A 169 55.47 -18.94 14.87
C MET A 169 54.90 -20.38 14.82
N VAL A 170 53.63 -20.55 14.44
CA VAL A 170 53.01 -21.88 14.32
C VAL A 170 53.35 -22.55 12.97
N GLN A 171 53.71 -21.77 11.95
CA GLN A 171 54.00 -22.27 10.60
C GLN A 171 55.47 -22.70 10.41
N SER A 172 56.41 -22.20 11.21
CA SER A 172 57.82 -22.63 11.18
C SER A 172 58.05 -23.81 12.13
N LEU A 173 57.80 -25.05 11.67
CA LEU A 173 58.06 -26.26 12.47
C LEU A 173 59.53 -26.69 12.39
N SER A 174 60.41 -25.96 13.06
CA SER A 174 61.86 -26.24 13.14
C SER A 174 62.19 -27.21 14.28
N CYS A 175 62.15 -28.54 14.11
CA CYS A 175 62.42 -29.53 15.19
C CYS A 175 63.24 -30.78 14.83
N PHE A 176 63.49 -31.64 15.83
CA PHE A 176 64.25 -32.90 15.73
C PHE A 176 63.37 -34.14 15.91
N ASP A 177 63.86 -35.30 15.47
CA ASP A 177 63.28 -36.58 15.85
C ASP A 177 63.41 -36.78 17.38
N PRO A 178 62.35 -37.23 18.06
CA PRO A 178 62.34 -37.43 19.51
C PRO A 178 63.47 -38.29 20.08
N ASP A 179 63.95 -39.26 19.30
CA ASP A 179 64.98 -40.22 19.72
C ASP A 179 66.40 -39.77 19.36
N THR A 180 66.56 -38.62 18.69
CA THR A 180 67.86 -37.98 18.41
C THR A 180 68.64 -37.80 19.71
N LYS A 181 69.87 -38.31 19.76
CA LYS A 181 70.70 -38.28 20.96
C LYS A 181 71.42 -36.96 21.14
N ILE A 182 71.44 -36.46 22.37
CA ILE A 182 72.20 -35.27 22.79
C ILE A 182 73.10 -35.65 23.96
N ARG A 183 74.34 -35.14 23.92
CA ARG A 183 75.30 -35.30 25.02
C ARG A 183 75.32 -34.03 25.87
N LEU A 184 75.31 -34.23 27.18
CA LEU A 184 75.46 -33.16 28.16
C LEU A 184 76.95 -32.93 28.48
N LYS A 185 77.27 -31.77 29.07
CA LYS A 185 78.63 -31.41 29.50
C LYS A 185 79.25 -32.39 30.50
N ASN A 186 78.43 -33.09 31.27
CA ASN A 186 78.87 -34.13 32.22
C ASN A 186 79.13 -35.51 31.57
N GLY A 187 78.95 -35.62 30.24
CA GLY A 187 79.16 -36.85 29.47
C GLY A 187 77.94 -37.77 29.36
N SER A 188 76.86 -37.51 30.12
CA SER A 188 75.61 -38.27 29.99
C SER A 188 74.90 -38.00 28.65
N VAL A 189 74.19 -39.00 28.14
CA VAL A 189 73.50 -38.94 26.84
C VAL A 189 72.02 -39.18 27.04
N TYR A 190 71.20 -38.29 26.50
CA TYR A 190 69.73 -38.36 26.55
C TYR A 190 69.15 -38.34 25.14
N SER A 191 67.95 -38.90 24.97
CA SER A 191 67.13 -38.61 23.80
C SER A 191 66.60 -37.17 23.89
N MET A 192 66.41 -36.52 22.75
CA MET A 192 65.88 -35.15 22.62
C MET A 192 64.63 -34.93 23.47
N LYS A 193 63.72 -35.91 23.47
CA LYS A 193 62.45 -35.87 24.20
C LYS A 193 62.55 -36.01 25.72
N ASP A 194 63.64 -36.60 26.22
CA ASP A 194 63.82 -37.02 27.61
C ASP A 194 64.89 -36.20 28.35
N ILE A 195 65.40 -35.14 27.72
CA ILE A 195 66.44 -34.30 28.32
C ILE A 195 65.87 -33.57 29.55
N PRO A 196 66.55 -33.61 30.71
CA PRO A 196 66.08 -32.88 31.88
C PRO A 196 66.12 -31.37 31.66
N LEU A 197 65.16 -30.67 32.25
CA LEU A 197 65.24 -29.21 32.36
C LEU A 197 66.48 -28.82 33.17
N ASP A 198 67.01 -27.64 32.89
CA ASP A 198 68.24 -27.11 33.44
C ASP A 198 69.52 -27.89 33.11
N ALA A 199 69.44 -28.92 32.27
CA ALA A 199 70.60 -29.64 31.78
C ALA A 199 71.51 -28.72 30.93
N VAL A 200 72.83 -28.93 31.04
CA VAL A 200 73.85 -28.16 30.32
C VAL A 200 74.42 -28.99 29.17
N LEU A 201 74.23 -28.52 27.95
CA LEU A 201 74.75 -29.11 26.71
C LEU A 201 76.28 -28.96 26.60
N GLU A 202 76.91 -29.69 25.68
CA GLU A 202 78.39 -29.68 25.51
C GLU A 202 78.98 -28.30 25.25
N ASN A 203 78.25 -27.39 24.58
CA ASN A 203 78.67 -26.02 24.32
C ASN A 203 78.43 -25.06 25.50
N GLY A 204 77.81 -25.52 26.60
CA GLY A 204 77.48 -24.70 27.75
C GLY A 204 76.06 -24.13 27.76
N SER A 205 75.27 -24.33 26.70
CA SER A 205 73.86 -23.95 26.64
C SER A 205 73.04 -24.70 27.69
N LYS A 206 72.13 -24.01 28.36
CA LYS A 206 71.22 -24.61 29.35
C LYS A 206 69.83 -24.79 28.75
N VAL A 207 69.21 -25.96 28.97
CA VAL A 207 67.87 -26.29 28.45
C VAL A 207 66.79 -25.70 29.36
N PHE A 208 65.92 -24.84 28.80
CA PHE A 208 64.80 -24.22 29.51
C PHE A 208 63.45 -24.90 29.24
N ALA A 209 63.27 -25.44 28.05
CA ALA A 209 62.05 -26.15 27.70
C ALA A 209 62.35 -27.32 26.75
N VAL A 210 61.54 -28.36 26.86
CA VAL A 210 61.45 -29.47 25.90
C VAL A 210 60.02 -29.47 25.36
N MET A 211 59.88 -29.36 24.06
CA MET A 211 58.59 -29.21 23.40
C MET A 211 58.25 -30.44 22.59
N LYS A 212 56.97 -30.80 22.60
CA LYS A 212 56.40 -31.89 21.82
C LYS A 212 55.42 -31.32 20.79
N ILE A 213 55.76 -31.43 19.51
CA ILE A 213 55.03 -30.76 18.44
C ILE A 213 54.53 -31.77 17.42
N THR A 214 53.27 -31.66 17.01
CA THR A 214 52.68 -32.55 16.00
C THR A 214 53.33 -32.30 14.64
N ASN A 215 53.62 -33.37 13.91
CA ASN A 215 54.08 -33.23 12.52
C ASN A 215 52.90 -32.85 11.62
N SER A 216 52.87 -31.62 11.11
CA SER A 216 51.83 -31.14 10.17
C SER A 216 52.21 -31.28 8.69
N GLY A 217 53.17 -32.16 8.37
CA GLY A 217 53.60 -32.42 6.98
C GLY A 217 55.02 -31.94 6.66
N GLU A 218 55.85 -31.69 7.66
CA GLU A 218 57.23 -31.26 7.46
C GLU A 218 58.13 -32.47 7.18
N ASP A 219 59.00 -32.35 6.17
CA ASP A 219 59.92 -33.40 5.76
C ASP A 219 61.07 -33.58 6.76
N LEU A 220 61.41 -34.84 7.05
CA LEU A 220 62.54 -35.20 7.90
C LEU A 220 63.80 -35.39 7.06
N TYR A 221 64.91 -34.84 7.52
CA TYR A 221 66.23 -34.97 6.92
C TYR A 221 67.18 -35.69 7.86
N LYS A 222 68.12 -36.43 7.27
CA LYS A 222 69.15 -37.21 7.95
C LYS A 222 70.53 -36.66 7.64
N ILE A 223 71.29 -36.39 8.69
CA ILE A 223 72.71 -36.05 8.62
C ILE A 223 73.49 -37.27 9.10
N LYS A 224 74.27 -37.89 8.19
CA LYS A 224 74.97 -39.14 8.46
C LYS A 224 76.15 -38.95 9.41
N GLU A 225 76.26 -39.82 10.42
CA GLU A 225 77.39 -39.86 11.38
C GLU A 225 77.71 -38.50 12.05
N GLY A 226 76.74 -37.58 12.09
CA GLY A 226 76.91 -36.23 12.62
C GLY A 226 76.66 -36.14 14.13
N GLY A 227 75.97 -37.13 14.69
CA GLY A 227 75.44 -37.14 16.05
C GLY A 227 76.40 -37.69 17.10
N VAL A 228 75.87 -37.86 18.30
CA VAL A 228 76.60 -38.43 19.44
C VAL A 228 76.99 -39.88 19.10
N ASN A 229 78.24 -40.27 19.37
CA ASN A 229 78.78 -41.61 19.05
C ASN A 229 78.75 -41.99 17.55
N ASN A 230 78.79 -41.01 16.64
CA ASN A 230 78.64 -41.21 15.19
C ASN A 230 77.27 -41.79 14.79
N GLU A 231 76.24 -41.60 15.62
CA GLU A 231 74.86 -41.85 15.20
C GLU A 231 74.36 -40.78 14.21
N ASP A 232 73.29 -41.09 13.51
CA ASP A 232 72.67 -40.19 12.56
C ASP A 232 71.77 -39.16 13.27
N ILE A 233 71.76 -37.92 12.78
CA ILE A 233 70.85 -36.88 13.30
C ILE A 233 69.64 -36.80 12.37
N TYR A 234 68.44 -36.83 12.96
CA TYR A 234 67.18 -36.67 12.24
C TYR A 234 66.53 -35.33 12.65
N VAL A 235 66.33 -34.45 11.68
CA VAL A 235 65.93 -33.05 11.89
C VAL A 235 65.06 -32.56 10.75
N THR A 236 64.09 -31.68 11.02
CA THR A 236 63.19 -31.15 9.99
C THR A 236 63.93 -30.28 8.97
N GLY A 237 63.42 -30.22 7.74
CA GLY A 237 64.05 -29.48 6.65
C GLY A 237 64.19 -27.99 6.93
N SER A 238 63.17 -27.37 7.53
CA SER A 238 63.15 -25.93 7.85
C SER A 238 64.05 -25.54 9.02
N HIS A 239 64.55 -26.50 9.79
CA HIS A 239 65.41 -26.23 10.94
C HIS A 239 66.76 -25.62 10.54
N TYR A 240 67.31 -24.71 11.33
CA TYR A 240 68.57 -24.03 11.02
C TYR A 240 69.79 -24.77 11.59
N MET A 241 70.74 -25.09 10.71
CA MET A 241 72.06 -25.63 11.07
C MET A 241 73.17 -24.65 10.67
N TYR A 242 74.18 -24.52 11.52
CA TYR A 242 75.36 -23.72 11.24
C TYR A 242 76.24 -24.41 10.18
N ASP A 243 76.43 -23.73 9.05
CA ASP A 243 77.31 -24.18 7.98
C ASP A 243 78.68 -23.49 8.10
N VAL A 244 79.72 -24.31 8.23
CA VAL A 244 81.11 -23.87 8.41
C VAL A 244 81.66 -23.24 7.13
N ASP A 245 81.20 -23.68 5.95
CA ASP A 245 81.69 -23.17 4.66
C ASP A 245 81.20 -21.74 4.41
N THR A 246 79.95 -21.45 4.80
CA THR A 246 79.31 -20.16 4.58
C THR A 246 79.30 -19.25 5.81
N ASN A 247 79.77 -19.75 6.96
CA ASN A 247 79.83 -19.04 8.25
C ASN A 247 78.46 -18.44 8.68
N ARG A 248 77.36 -19.13 8.37
CA ARG A 248 75.99 -18.69 8.68
C ARG A 248 75.08 -19.88 8.98
N PHE A 249 73.96 -19.62 9.65
CA PHE A 249 72.89 -20.60 9.81
C PHE A 249 72.10 -20.71 8.50
N VAL A 250 71.92 -21.94 8.03
CA VAL A 250 71.17 -22.29 6.83
C VAL A 250 70.16 -23.37 7.17
N GLN A 251 69.02 -23.37 6.48
CA GLN A 251 68.01 -24.41 6.66
C GLN A 251 68.59 -25.78 6.25
N VAL A 252 68.27 -26.83 7.00
CA VAL A 252 68.79 -28.17 6.81
C VAL A 252 68.51 -28.71 5.40
N HIS A 253 67.35 -28.40 4.81
CA HIS A 253 67.03 -28.84 3.45
C HIS A 253 67.99 -28.29 2.38
N ASN A 254 68.63 -27.14 2.66
CA ASN A 254 69.64 -26.52 1.80
C ASN A 254 71.08 -27.00 2.10
N CYS A 255 71.28 -27.82 3.14
CA CYS A 255 72.59 -28.29 3.54
C CYS A 255 73.03 -29.49 2.69
N LYS A 256 74.26 -29.44 2.15
CA LYS A 256 74.84 -30.56 1.37
C LYS A 256 74.99 -31.86 2.16
N LEU A 257 75.09 -31.76 3.49
CA LEU A 257 75.27 -32.88 4.41
C LEU A 257 73.95 -33.61 4.74
N ALA A 258 72.81 -32.98 4.45
CA ALA A 258 71.51 -33.49 4.80
C ALA A 258 70.88 -34.25 3.62
N THR A 259 70.30 -35.41 3.91
CA THR A 259 69.59 -36.21 2.92
C THR A 259 68.14 -36.40 3.36
N LYS A 260 67.19 -36.12 2.46
CA LYS A 260 65.76 -36.27 2.76
C LYS A 260 65.42 -37.73 3.05
N VAL A 261 64.68 -37.95 4.13
CA VAL A 261 64.20 -39.26 4.57
C VAL A 261 62.73 -39.40 4.20
N THR A 262 62.32 -40.59 3.77
CA THR A 262 60.93 -40.89 3.40
C THR A 262 60.05 -41.24 4.60
N ASN A 263 60.62 -41.30 5.80
CA ASN A 263 59.93 -41.73 7.01
C ASN A 263 59.22 -40.53 7.65
N ILE A 264 57.91 -40.64 7.84
CA ILE A 264 57.09 -39.60 8.45
C ILE A 264 56.82 -40.04 9.89
N ILE A 265 57.34 -39.29 10.86
CA ILE A 265 57.06 -39.51 12.27
C ILE A 265 55.88 -38.64 12.73
N PRO A 266 55.07 -39.09 13.70
CA PRO A 266 53.83 -38.39 14.09
C PRO A 266 54.06 -37.08 14.85
N TRP A 267 55.22 -36.91 15.49
CA TRP A 267 55.56 -35.72 16.26
C TRP A 267 57.08 -35.54 16.35
N TYR A 268 57.49 -34.29 16.55
CA TYR A 268 58.88 -33.86 16.70
C TYR A 268 59.14 -33.30 18.09
N SER A 269 60.41 -33.33 18.49
CA SER A 269 60.88 -32.76 19.76
C SER A 269 61.81 -31.58 19.50
N CYS A 270 61.66 -30.53 20.30
CA CYS A 270 62.43 -29.29 20.21
C CYS A 270 62.90 -28.83 21.57
N LEU A 271 64.01 -28.08 21.59
CA LEU A 271 64.51 -27.45 22.80
C LEU A 271 64.43 -25.93 22.67
N ILE A 272 64.29 -25.27 23.83
CA ILE A 272 64.60 -23.86 24.00
C ILE A 272 65.80 -23.78 24.94
N THR A 273 66.85 -23.07 24.53
CA THR A 273 68.10 -22.94 25.29
C THR A 273 68.45 -21.49 25.58
N THR A 274 69.33 -21.27 26.56
CA THR A 274 69.73 -19.93 27.02
C THR A 274 70.34 -19.00 25.96
N ASP A 275 70.91 -19.57 24.90
CA ASP A 275 71.69 -18.84 23.88
C ASP A 275 71.26 -19.22 22.46
N ASN A 276 70.04 -19.76 22.34
CA ASN A 276 69.41 -20.19 21.09
C ASN A 276 70.21 -21.21 20.27
N LYS A 277 71.05 -22.00 20.95
CA LYS A 277 71.96 -22.95 20.31
C LYS A 277 71.80 -24.34 20.90
N ILE A 278 71.85 -25.34 20.02
CA ILE A 278 71.82 -26.75 20.37
C ILE A 278 73.02 -27.42 19.70
N LYS A 279 73.97 -27.88 20.50
CA LYS A 279 75.12 -28.65 19.99
C LYS A 279 74.79 -30.13 20.01
N ILE A 280 74.89 -30.77 18.84
CA ILE A 280 74.70 -32.22 18.68
C ILE A 280 75.90 -32.77 17.90
N GLY A 281 76.74 -33.55 18.59
CA GLY A 281 77.97 -34.08 18.00
C GLY A 281 78.88 -32.96 17.48
N LYS A 282 79.12 -32.96 16.17
CA LYS A 282 80.00 -31.95 15.51
C LYS A 282 79.24 -30.73 15.00
N HIS A 283 77.91 -30.79 14.99
CA HIS A 283 77.06 -29.78 14.38
C HIS A 283 76.44 -28.87 15.44
N LEU A 284 76.20 -27.62 15.03
CA LEU A 284 75.53 -26.62 15.84
C LEU A 284 74.22 -26.25 15.15
N PHE A 285 73.12 -26.35 15.88
CA PHE A 285 71.79 -26.02 15.42
C PHE A 285 71.27 -24.81 16.18
N TRP A 286 70.33 -24.09 15.56
CA TRP A 286 69.54 -23.09 16.27
C TRP A 286 68.46 -23.78 17.10
N ASP A 287 68.02 -23.18 18.19
CA ASP A 287 66.89 -23.73 18.93
C ASP A 287 65.54 -23.34 18.29
N TRP A 288 64.42 -23.58 18.96
CA TRP A 288 63.10 -23.27 18.39
C TRP A 288 62.88 -21.77 18.10
N GLU A 289 63.51 -20.86 18.84
CA GLU A 289 63.27 -19.42 18.68
C GLU A 289 64.11 -18.85 17.52
N ASP A 290 63.68 -19.11 16.28
CA ASP A 290 64.38 -18.74 15.05
C ASP A 290 63.99 -17.37 14.46
N ASP A 291 63.11 -16.60 15.13
CA ASP A 291 62.63 -15.25 14.74
C ASP A 291 63.76 -14.24 14.39
N CYS A 292 64.96 -14.46 14.92
CA CYS A 292 66.11 -13.59 14.66
C CYS A 292 66.84 -13.91 13.34
N LEU A 293 66.61 -15.10 12.77
CA LEU A 293 67.27 -15.60 11.55
C LEU A 293 66.43 -15.38 10.27
N SER A 294 65.12 -15.13 10.41
CA SER A 294 64.19 -14.91 9.31
C SER A 294 64.04 -13.44 8.89
N LYS A 295 64.83 -12.53 9.49
CA LYS A 295 64.85 -11.09 9.20
C LYS A 295 65.78 -10.69 8.05
#